data_AF-A0A1Z9B7D4-F1
#
_entry.id   AF-A0A1Z9B7D4-F1
#
_cell.length_a   1.000
_cell.length_b   1.000
_cell.length_c   1.000
_cell.angle_alpha   90.00
_cell.angle_beta   90.00
_cell.angle_gamma   90.00
#
_symmetry.space_group_name_H-M   'P 1'
#
loop_
_entity.id
_entity.type
_entity.pdbx_description
1 polymer ?
#
loop_
_entity_poly.entity_id
_entity_poly.type
_entity_poly.pdbx_seq_one_letter_code
_entity_poly.pdbx_strand_id
1 'polypeptide(L)' 'KNEVEGISQKVLTENLRSLERDGLVSRKVYAQNAVKVEYGVTLQSKELLKIVKQFTNWSEQNWKNILKNNKIHDSKF' A
#
# COMPACT_ATOMS: atom_id res chain seq x y z
N LYS A 1 -18.59 -2.67 -6.03
CA LYS A 1 -17.42 -3.56 -5.92
C LYS A 1 -16.23 -2.69 -5.56
N ASN A 2 -15.70 -2.82 -4.34
CA ASN A 2 -14.49 -2.13 -3.91
C ASN A 2 -13.36 -3.18 -3.90
N GLU A 3 -12.96 -3.60 -5.10
CA GLU A 3 -11.94 -4.64 -5.26
C GLU A 3 -10.63 -3.96 -5.64
N VAL A 4 -9.58 -4.24 -4.88
CA VAL A 4 -8.20 -4.03 -5.34
C VAL A 4 -7.89 -5.22 -6.24
N GLU A 5 -7.64 -4.94 -7.51
CA GLU A 5 -7.41 -5.97 -8.53
C GLU A 5 -6.25 -6.90 -8.12
N GLY A 6 -6.47 -8.20 -8.25
CA GLY A 6 -5.47 -9.22 -7.87
C GLY A 6 -5.40 -9.56 -6.36
N ILE A 7 -6.19 -8.92 -5.49
CA ILE A 7 -6.24 -9.25 -4.06
C ILE A 7 -7.57 -9.92 -3.70
N SER A 8 -7.50 -11.09 -3.05
CA SER A 8 -8.70 -11.75 -2.55
C SER A 8 -9.40 -10.92 -1.46
N GLN A 9 -10.73 -11.02 -1.37
CA GLN A 9 -11.51 -10.29 -0.36
C GLN A 9 -11.05 -10.59 1.07
N LYS A 10 -10.63 -11.83 1.33
CA LYS A 10 -10.09 -12.26 2.63
C LYS A 10 -8.80 -11.49 2.95
N VAL A 11 -7.83 -11.50 2.04
CA VAL A 11 -6.53 -10.82 2.21
C VAL A 11 -6.73 -9.32 2.33
N LEU A 12 -7.61 -8.72 1.52
CA LEU A 12 -7.94 -7.30 1.63
C LEU A 12 -8.49 -6.95 3.02
N THR A 13 -9.39 -7.79 3.55
CA THR A 13 -9.96 -7.59 4.89
C THR A 13 -8.92 -7.75 5.99
N GLU A 14 -8.04 -8.74 5.89
CA GLU A 14 -6.94 -8.96 6.84
C GLU A 14 -5.97 -7.77 6.84
N ASN A 15 -5.58 -7.28 5.65
CA ASN A 15 -4.70 -6.12 5.50
C ASN A 15 -5.34 -4.85 6.08
N LEU A 16 -6.62 -4.59 5.80
CA LEU A 16 -7.33 -3.43 6.34
C LEU A 16 -7.42 -3.46 7.87
N ARG A 17 -7.64 -4.65 8.46
CA ARG A 17 -7.63 -4.81 9.93
C ARG A 17 -6.25 -4.59 10.55
N SER A 18 -5.18 -5.00 9.86
CA SER A 18 -3.81 -4.71 10.31
C SER A 18 -3.55 -3.22 10.27
N LEU A 19 -3.83 -2.56 9.15
CA LEU A 19 -3.64 -1.12 9.00
C LEU A 19 -4.49 -0.30 9.97
N GLU A 20 -5.69 -0.78 10.31
CA GLU A 20 -6.52 -0.18 11.36
C GLU A 20 -5.86 -0.29 12.74
N ARG A 21 -5.34 -1.48 13.09
CA ARG A 21 -4.62 -1.72 14.34
C ARG A 21 -3.37 -0.86 14.46
N ASP A 22 -2.65 -0.67 13.36
CA ASP A 22 -1.43 0.14 13.28
C ASP A 22 -1.72 1.65 13.29
N GLY A 23 -3.00 2.06 13.27
CA GLY A 23 -3.41 3.48 13.25
C GLY A 23 -3.23 4.16 11.90
N LEU A 24 -2.95 3.41 10.83
CA LEU A 24 -2.74 3.94 9.48
C LEU A 24 -4.05 4.09 8.69
N VAL A 25 -5.07 3.32 9.06
CA VAL A 25 -6.40 3.38 8.47
C VAL A 25 -7.44 3.58 9.57
N SER A 26 -8.43 4.42 9.33
CA SER A 26 -9.61 4.55 10.19
C SER A 26 -10.75 3.71 9.63
N ARG A 27 -11.60 3.18 10.53
CA ARG A 27 -12.80 2.43 10.16
C ARG A 27 -14.03 3.13 10.74
N LYS A 28 -15.03 3.36 9.88
CA LYS A 28 -16.32 3.94 10.29
C LYS A 28 -17.45 3.03 9.89
N VAL A 29 -18.30 2.70 10.86
CA VAL A 29 -19.49 1.87 10.67
C VAL A 29 -20.72 2.77 10.68
N TYR A 30 -21.55 2.63 9.65
CA TYR A 30 -22.84 3.31 9.56
C TYR A 30 -23.94 2.27 9.79
N ALA A 31 -24.64 2.39 10.91
CA ALA A 31 -25.79 1.58 11.24
C ALA A 31 -27.04 2.19 10.58
N GLN A 32 -27.32 1.75 9.36
CA GLN A 32 -28.54 2.05 8.60
C GLN A 32 -29.17 0.72 8.14
N ASN A 33 -30.28 0.76 7.39
CA ASN A 33 -30.98 -0.43 6.88
C ASN A 33 -30.07 -1.43 6.14
N ALA A 34 -28.92 -0.96 5.61
CA ALA A 34 -27.79 -1.79 5.22
C ALA A 34 -26.55 -1.33 5.99
N VAL A 35 -25.89 -2.24 6.73
CA VAL A 35 -24.65 -1.92 7.43
C VAL A 35 -23.57 -1.57 6.40
N LYS A 36 -23.07 -0.34 6.44
CA LYS A 36 -21.97 0.13 5.58
C LYS A 36 -20.72 0.34 6.41
N VAL A 37 -19.59 -0.17 5.91
CA VAL A 37 -18.26 0.07 6.51
C VAL A 37 -17.45 0.91 5.53
N GLU A 38 -16.90 2.02 5.99
CA GLU A 38 -15.96 2.85 5.24
C GLU A 38 -14.60 2.83 5.92
N TYR A 39 -13.55 2.75 5.10
CA TYR A 39 -12.18 2.89 5.54
C TYR A 39 -11.61 4.21 5.04
N GLY A 40 -10.82 4.90 5.88
CA GLY A 40 -10.21 6.18 5.56
C GLY A 40 -8.74 6.24 5.93
N VAL A 41 -7.99 7.17 5.33
CA VAL A 41 -6.59 7.40 5.70
C VAL A 41 -6.50 8.26 6.95
N THR A 42 -5.60 7.89 7.88
CA THR A 42 -5.30 8.71 9.06
C THR A 42 -4.26 9.78 8.78
N LEU A 43 -4.03 10.68 9.73
CA LEU A 43 -2.98 11.70 9.61
C LEU A 43 -1.58 11.06 9.53
N GLN A 44 -1.31 10.07 10.38
CA GLN A 44 -0.05 9.32 10.40
C GLN A 44 0.21 8.63 9.04
N SER A 45 -0.82 8.03 8.44
CA SER A 45 -0.71 7.44 7.11
C SER A 45 -0.43 8.47 6.02
N LYS A 46 -1.00 9.68 6.11
CA LYS A 46 -0.67 10.78 5.18
C LYS A 46 0.79 11.19 5.27
N GLU A 47 1.38 11.21 6.47
CA GLU A 47 2.80 11.52 6.64
C GLU A 47 3.69 10.39 6.10
N LEU A 48 3.37 9.13 6.42
CA LEU A 48 4.05 7.96 5.87
C LEU A 48 4.02 7.95 4.34
N LEU A 49 2.87 8.27 3.74
CA LEU A 49 2.72 8.33 2.28
C LEU A 49 3.67 9.35 1.62
N LYS A 50 4.09 10.41 2.33
CA LYS A 50 5.10 11.34 1.78
C LYS A 50 6.44 10.65 1.62
N ILE A 51 6.86 9.87 2.62
CA ILE A 51 8.11 9.12 2.62
C ILE A 51 8.06 8.03 1.55
N VAL A 52 6.97 7.27 1.50
CA VAL A 52 6.76 6.23 0.48
C VAL A 52 6.84 6.84 -0.92
N LYS A 53 6.20 7.99 -1.17
CA LYS A 53 6.29 8.67 -2.47
C LYS A 53 7.70 9.10 -2.83
N GLN A 54 8.47 9.63 -1.87
CA GLN A 54 9.87 10.00 -2.11
C GLN A 54 10.70 8.77 -2.48
N PHE A 55 10.51 7.66 -1.76
CA PHE A 55 11.17 6.39 -2.06
C PHE A 55 10.77 5.84 -3.42
N THR A 56 9.49 5.86 -3.77
CA THR A 56 8.99 5.44 -5.09
C THR A 56 9.62 6.28 -6.20
N ASN A 57 9.62 7.61 -6.06
CA ASN A 57 10.22 8.51 -7.05
C ASN A 57 11.72 8.24 -7.24
N TRP A 58 12.47 8.09 -6.15
CA TRP A 58 13.89 7.72 -6.24
C TRP A 58 14.06 6.35 -6.92
N SER A 59 13.23 5.37 -6.56
CA SER A 59 13.29 4.02 -7.12
C SER A 59 13.02 4.03 -8.61
N GLU A 60 11.99 4.73 -9.07
CA GLU A 60 11.66 4.86 -10.50
C GLU A 60 12.81 5.47 -11.31
N GLN A 61 13.48 6.48 -10.76
CA GLN A 61 14.62 7.13 -11.41
C GLN A 61 15.84 6.21 -11.49
N ASN A 62 16.06 5.35 -10.50
CA ASN A 62 17.26 4.52 -10.39
C ASN A 62 17.06 3.09 -10.86
N TRP A 63 15.82 2.63 -11.05
CA TRP A 63 15.48 1.25 -11.35
C TRP A 63 16.23 0.69 -12.56
N LYS A 64 16.29 1.46 -13.65
CA LYS A 64 17.01 1.05 -14.88
C LYS A 64 18.51 0.87 -14.63
N ASN A 65 19.12 1.73 -13.82
CA ASN A 65 20.53 1.64 -13.49
C ASN A 65 20.80 0.42 -12.61
N ILE A 66 19.95 0.15 -11.62
CA ILE A 66 20.05 -1.04 -10.78
C ILE A 66 19.97 -2.32 -11.63
N LEU A 67 18.98 -2.41 -12.53
CA LEU A 67 18.86 -3.56 -13.43
C LEU A 67 20.06 -3.73 -14.36
N LYS A 68 20.61 -2.62 -14.88
CA LYS A 68 21.83 -2.65 -15.69
C LYS A 68 23.01 -3.18 -14.88
N ASN A 69 23.19 -2.70 -13.66
CA ASN A 69 24.27 -3.12 -12.77
C ASN A 69 24.16 -4.61 -12.44
N ASN A 70 22.95 -5.10 -12.13
CA ASN A 70 22.71 -6.52 -11.87
C ASN A 70 23.09 -7.38 -13.09
N LYS A 71 22.65 -7.01 -14.30
CA LYS A 71 23.03 -7.73 -15.52
C LYS A 71 24.55 -7.77 -15.77
N ILE A 72 25.24 -6.65 -15.53
CA ILE A 72 26.69 -6.59 -15.67
C ILE A 72 27.37 -7.51 -14.66
N HIS A 73 26.89 -7.53 -13.41
CA HIS A 73 27.41 -8.41 -12.38
C HIS A 73 27.20 -9.88 -12.75
N ASP A 74 25.97 -10.24 -13.15
CA ASP A 74 25.61 -11.62 -13.47
C ASP A 74 26.35 -12.14 -14.72
N SER A 75 26.71 -11.26 -15.67
CA SER A 75 27.51 -11.64 -16.84
C SER A 75 29.01 -11.88 -16.57
N LYS A 76 29.49 -11.54 -15.37
CA LYS A 76 30.90 -11.74 -14.97
C LYS A 76 31.14 -13.10 -14.31
N PHE A 77 30.08 -13.86 -14.06
CA PHE A 77 30.10 -15.21 -13.50
C PHE A 77 29.41 -16.17 -14.48
#